data_AF-A0A955LJS6-F1
#
_entry.id   AF-A0A955LJS6-F1
#
_cell.length_a   1.000
_cell.length_b   1.000
_cell.length_c   1.000
_cell.angle_alpha   90.00
_cell.angle_beta   90.00
_cell.angle_gamma   90.00
#
_symmetry.space_group_name_H-M   'P 1'
#
loop_
_entity.id
_entity.type
_entity.pdbx_description
1 polymer ?
#
loop_
_entity_poly.entity_id
_entity_poly.type
_entity_poly.pdbx_seq_one_letter_code
_entity_poly.pdbx_strand_id
1 'polypeptide(L)' 'MQDNLFKITDIVPVSGTYLCVPCGHTQYFEQGDKFETCEVCLAGTPDGWTGYETEEAEFWQYIG' A
#
# COMPACT_ATOMS: atom_id res chain seq x y z
N MET A 1 -21.81 -2.64 13.65
CA MET A 1 -20.87 -2.52 12.53
C MET A 1 -20.09 -3.81 12.50
N GLN A 2 -20.19 -4.59 11.43
CA GLN A 2 -19.24 -5.68 11.19
C GLN A 2 -18.02 -5.01 10.58
N ASP A 3 -16.94 -4.93 11.35
CA ASP A 3 -15.69 -4.37 10.86
C ASP A 3 -15.11 -5.36 9.85
N ASN A 4 -15.27 -5.05 8.57
CA ASN A 4 -14.70 -5.85 7.48
C ASN A 4 -13.18 -5.62 7.47
N LEU A 5 -12.47 -6.44 8.25
CA LEU A 5 -11.01 -6.48 8.27
C LEU A 5 -10.51 -7.35 7.13
N PHE A 6 -9.67 -6.77 6.28
CA PHE A 6 -9.00 -7.46 5.17
C PHE A 6 -7.55 -7.72 5.53
N LYS A 7 -7.02 -8.87 5.09
CA LYS A 7 -5.62 -9.26 5.25
C LYS A 7 -4.86 -9.01 3.96
N ILE A 8 -3.53 -8.90 4.08
CA ILE A 8 -2.64 -8.93 2.92
C ILE A 8 -2.94 -10.21 2.12
N THR A 9 -2.95 -10.10 0.79
CA THR A 9 -3.33 -11.09 -0.22
C THR A 9 -4.83 -11.36 -0.41
N ASP A 10 -5.71 -10.82 0.42
CA ASP A 10 -7.16 -10.86 0.15
C ASP A 10 -7.48 -10.07 -1.13
N ILE A 11 -8.54 -10.49 -1.83
CA ILE A 11 -9.01 -9.78 -3.04
C ILE A 11 -9.83 -8.56 -2.64
N VAL A 12 -9.52 -7.43 -3.25
CA VAL A 12 -10.20 -6.15 -3.06
C VAL A 12 -11.64 -6.28 -3.58
N PRO A 13 -12.67 -6.16 -2.73
CA PRO A 13 -14.05 -6.41 -3.12
C PRO A 13 -14.65 -5.27 -3.96
N VAL A 14 -14.23 -4.03 -3.69
CA VAL A 14 -14.73 -2.80 -4.33
C VAL A 14 -13.58 -1.80 -4.42
N SER A 15 -13.41 -1.12 -5.56
CA SER A 15 -12.40 -0.06 -5.69
C SER A 15 -12.65 1.06 -4.69
N GLY A 16 -11.60 1.58 -4.06
CA GLY A 16 -11.75 2.67 -3.11
C GLY A 16 -10.57 2.84 -2.17
N THR A 17 -10.70 3.81 -1.26
CA THR A 17 -9.70 4.10 -0.24
C THR A 17 -9.92 3.23 0.99
N TYR A 18 -8.89 2.47 1.37
CA TYR A 18 -8.88 1.61 2.54
C TYR A 18 -7.93 2.16 3.60
N LEU A 19 -8.27 1.91 4.87
CA LEU A 19 -7.46 2.30 6.03
C LEU A 19 -6.54 1.14 6.43
N CYS A 20 -5.24 1.38 6.47
CA CYS A 20 -4.27 0.47 7.04
C CYS A 20 -4.43 0.42 8.56
N VAL A 21 -4.84 -0.71 9.11
CA VAL A 21 -5.09 -0.87 10.56
C VAL A 21 -3.81 -0.64 11.41
N PRO A 22 -2.62 -1.14 11.02
CA PRO A 22 -1.39 -0.91 11.78
C PRO A 22 -0.95 0.56 11.93
N CYS A 23 -0.98 1.35 10.84
CA CYS A 23 -0.38 2.69 10.82
C CYS A 23 -1.37 3.84 10.64
N GLY A 24 -2.62 3.55 10.28
CA GLY A 24 -3.65 4.56 10.02
C GLY A 24 -3.52 5.28 8.68
N HIS A 25 -2.57 4.91 7.83
CA HIS A 25 -2.45 5.44 6.46
C HIS A 25 -3.60 4.97 5.58
N THR A 26 -4.02 5.81 4.65
CA THR A 26 -5.07 5.47 3.68
C THR A 26 -4.49 5.27 2.30
N GLN A 27 -4.83 4.16 1.65
CA GLN A 27 -4.35 3.81 0.31
C GLN A 27 -5.53 3.40 -0.58
N TYR A 28 -5.47 3.77 -1.85
CA TYR A 28 -6.48 3.38 -2.84
C TYR A 28 -6.12 2.04 -3.46
N PHE A 29 -7.11 1.17 -3.65
CA PHE A 29 -6.99 -0.12 -4.31
C PHE A 29 -8.08 -0.29 -5.37
N GLU A 30 -7.76 -0.98 -6.46
CA GLU A 30 -8.74 -1.34 -7.49
C GLU A 30 -9.43 -2.68 -7.19
N GLN A 31 -10.70 -2.80 -7.56
CA GLN A 31 -11.46 -4.03 -7.40
C GLN A 31 -10.81 -5.18 -8.18
N GLY A 32 -10.65 -6.33 -7.52
CA GLY A 32 -10.02 -7.51 -8.10
C GLY A 32 -8.51 -7.59 -7.88
N ASP A 33 -7.86 -6.50 -7.46
CA ASP A 33 -6.47 -6.54 -7.01
C ASP A 33 -6.33 -7.30 -5.70
N LYS A 34 -5.09 -7.56 -5.30
CA LYS A 34 -4.76 -8.07 -3.97
C LYS A 34 -4.40 -6.91 -3.07
N PHE A 35 -4.82 -6.96 -1.82
CA PHE A 35 -4.24 -6.09 -0.81
C PHE A 35 -2.76 -6.42 -0.65
N GLU A 36 -1.89 -5.47 -0.97
CA GLU A 36 -0.45 -5.56 -0.78
C GLU A 36 -0.02 -4.96 0.56
N THR A 37 1.28 -5.04 0.87
CA THR A 37 1.85 -4.29 2.00
C THR A 37 1.56 -2.80 1.81
N CYS A 38 1.02 -2.16 2.85
CA CYS A 38 0.78 -0.72 2.84
C CYS A 38 2.08 0.03 2.53
N GLU A 39 2.00 1.03 1.64
CA GLU A 39 3.17 1.79 1.20
C GLU A 39 4.01 2.33 2.36
N VAL A 40 3.38 2.96 3.36
CA VAL A 40 4.10 3.57 4.50
C VAL A 40 4.62 2.52 5.49
N CYS A 41 3.98 1.35 5.57
CA CYS A 41 4.41 0.31 6.49
C CYS A 41 5.71 -0.32 6.00
N LEU A 42 6.70 -0.38 6.88
CA LEU A 42 8.03 -0.95 6.58
C LEU A 42 8.74 -0.24 5.42
N ALA A 43 8.33 0.99 5.08
CA ALA A 43 8.97 1.80 4.04
C ALA A 43 10.48 1.97 4.32
N GLY A 44 11.30 1.79 3.28
CA GLY A 44 12.77 1.82 3.39
C GLY A 44 13.40 0.54 3.93
N THR A 45 12.65 -0.55 4.08
CA THR A 45 13.16 -1.88 4.44
C THR A 45 12.92 -2.90 3.30
N PRO A 46 13.64 -4.04 3.28
CA PRO A 46 13.43 -5.09 2.27
C PRO A 46 12.02 -5.71 2.27
N ASP A 47 11.28 -5.54 3.36
CA ASP A 47 9.92 -6.09 3.55
C ASP A 47 8.82 -5.02 3.30
N GLY A 48 9.22 -3.80 2.92
CA GLY A 48 8.33 -2.69 2.59
C GLY A 48 7.68 -2.82 1.22
N TRP A 49 6.80 -1.87 0.90
CA TRP A 49 6.19 -1.80 -0.42
C TRP A 49 7.24 -1.53 -1.50
N THR A 50 7.21 -2.33 -2.57
CA THR A 50 8.22 -2.31 -3.64
C THR A 50 7.98 -1.21 -4.68
N GLY A 51 6.83 -0.53 -4.67
CA GLY A 51 6.52 0.53 -5.65
C GLY A 51 7.40 1.78 -5.53
N TYR A 52 7.99 2.01 -4.36
CA TYR A 52 8.97 3.09 -4.15
C TYR A 52 10.28 2.90 -4.93
N GLU A 53 10.65 1.65 -5.23
CA GLU A 53 11.87 1.36 -5.99
C GLU A 53 11.74 1.77 -7.46
N THR A 54 10.52 1.91 -7.97
CA THR A 54 10.26 2.16 -9.40
C THR A 54 9.76 3.57 -9.71
N GLU A 55 8.91 4.18 -8.87
CA GLU A 55 8.29 5.47 -9.19
C GLU A 55 9.00 6.69 -8.56
N GLU A 56 9.63 6.53 -7.40
CA GLU A 56 10.32 7.64 -6.71
C GLU A 56 11.83 7.68 -6.97
N ALA A 57 12.40 6.64 -7.59
CA ALA A 57 13.80 6.62 -7.99
C ALA A 57 14.13 7.78 -8.95
N GLU A 58 13.18 8.19 -9.80
CA GLU A 58 13.35 9.35 -10.69
C GLU A 58 13.41 10.68 -9.94
N PHE A 59 12.72 10.81 -8.81
CA PHE A 59 12.69 12.04 -8.02
C PHE A 59 14.05 12.33 -7.36
N TRP A 60 14.76 11.29 -6.92
CA TRP A 60 16.07 11.41 -6.29
C TRP A 60 17.23 11.63 -7.29
N GLN A 61 17.02 11.45 -8.60
CA GLN A 61 18.07 11.69 -9.61
C GLN A 61 18.36 13.18 -9.84
N TYR A 62 17.49 14.10 -9.40
CA TYR A 62 17.66 15.54 -9.64
C TYR A 62 18.34 16.30 -8.49
N ILE A 63 18.73 15.63 -7.41
CA ILE A 63 19.52 16.22 -6.32
C ILE A 63 20.94 15.67 -6.37
N GLY A 64 21.63 15.94 -7.48
CA GLY A 64 23.04 15.63 -7.72
C GLY A 64 23.84 16.88 -8.07
#